data_AF-M0HSG1-F1
#
_entry.id   AF-M0HSG1-F1
#
_cell.length_a   1.000
_cell.length_b   1.000
_cell.length_c   1.000
_cell.angle_alpha   90.00
_cell.angle_beta   90.00
_cell.angle_gamma   90.00
#
_symmetry.space_group_name_H-M   'P 1'
#
loop_
_entity.id
_entity.type
_entity.pdbx_description
1 polymer ?
#
loop_
_entity_poly.entity_id
_entity_poly.type
_entity_poly.pdbx_seq_one_letter_code
_entity_poly.pdbx_strand_id
1 'polypeptide(L)'
;MSMWRSRSSRDRKTVVCIACGDSVLRSAAREYDKEGNRWERHGKRFEHLCKSCYRNLCHQPRAGLEALLVDIEEHGVSNEEFLYRYYDAVKAQYESAEERER
;
A
#
# COMPACT_ATOMS: atom_id res chain seq x y z
N MET A 1 -26.22 19.61 -36.15
CA MET A 1 -25.56 19.99 -34.88
C MET A 1 -26.03 19.01 -33.81
N SER A 2 -25.25 17.97 -33.52
CA SER A 2 -25.65 16.93 -32.57
C SER A 2 -25.36 17.36 -31.14
N MET A 3 -26.42 17.48 -30.33
CA MET A 3 -26.35 17.71 -28.89
C MET A 3 -25.72 16.49 -28.18
N TRP A 4 -24.44 16.58 -27.85
CA TRP A 4 -23.84 15.70 -26.84
C TRP A 4 -24.45 16.03 -25.48
N ARG A 5 -25.37 15.18 -25.02
CA ARG A 5 -25.90 15.26 -23.65
C ARG A 5 -24.84 14.80 -22.65
N SER A 6 -24.46 15.71 -21.78
CA SER A 6 -23.46 15.62 -20.72
C SER A 6 -23.60 14.38 -19.82
N ARG A 7 -22.52 13.61 -19.66
CA ARG A 7 -22.38 12.43 -18.80
C ARG A 7 -22.34 12.76 -17.29
N SER A 8 -23.27 13.58 -16.77
CA SER A 8 -23.13 14.28 -15.45
C SER A 8 -23.48 13.47 -14.17
N SER A 9 -23.88 12.20 -14.24
CA SER A 9 -24.33 11.48 -13.02
C SER A 9 -23.33 10.45 -12.47
N ARG A 10 -22.50 9.83 -13.32
CA ARG A 10 -21.55 8.78 -12.88
C ARG A 10 -20.32 9.30 -12.13
N ASP A 11 -19.99 10.60 -12.26
CA ASP A 11 -18.81 11.22 -11.65
C ASP A 11 -19.03 11.76 -10.23
N ARG A 12 -20.26 11.73 -9.70
CA ARG A 12 -20.56 12.23 -8.34
C ARG A 12 -20.48 11.17 -7.25
N LYS A 13 -20.12 9.92 -7.58
CA LYS A 13 -19.97 8.88 -6.57
C LYS A 13 -18.79 9.23 -5.68
N THR A 14 -19.03 9.33 -4.38
CA THR A 14 -17.96 9.51 -3.39
C THR A 14 -17.57 8.18 -2.76
N VAL A 15 -16.36 8.14 -2.23
CA VAL A 15 -15.80 7.03 -1.44
C VAL A 15 -15.07 7.61 -0.24
N VAL A 16 -14.99 6.83 0.84
CA VAL A 16 -14.32 7.23 2.07
C VAL A 16 -12.85 6.82 1.98
N CYS A 17 -11.95 7.76 2.25
CA CYS A 17 -10.54 7.48 2.42
C CYS A 17 -10.35 6.64 3.69
N ILE A 18 -9.81 5.42 3.58
CA ILE A 18 -9.59 4.55 4.76
C ILE A 18 -8.55 5.10 5.75
N ALA A 19 -7.70 6.04 5.31
CA ALA A 19 -6.64 6.59 6.15
C ALA A 19 -7.07 7.83 6.94
N CYS A 20 -7.80 8.76 6.33
CA CYS A 20 -8.20 10.02 6.99
C CYS A 20 -9.72 10.14 7.23
N GLY A 21 -10.54 9.24 6.68
CA GLY A 21 -12.00 9.29 6.79
C GLY A 21 -12.68 10.27 5.83
N ASP A 22 -11.94 11.07 5.06
CA ASP A 22 -12.53 12.05 4.15
C ASP A 22 -13.34 11.39 3.03
N SER A 23 -14.53 11.94 2.77
CA SER A 23 -15.34 11.60 1.60
C SER A 23 -14.80 12.33 0.38
N VAL A 24 -14.26 11.57 -0.58
CA VAL A 24 -13.67 12.11 -1.81
C VAL A 24 -14.38 11.59 -3.04
N LEU A 25 -14.34 12.35 -4.14
CA LEU A 25 -14.84 11.86 -5.43
C LEU A 25 -14.13 10.57 -5.82
N ARG A 26 -14.88 9.58 -6.31
CA ARG A 26 -14.35 8.29 -6.75
C ARG A 26 -13.30 8.43 -7.83
N SER A 27 -13.45 9.43 -8.71
CA SER A 27 -12.50 9.77 -9.77
C SER A 27 -11.22 10.45 -9.24
N ALA A 28 -11.27 11.03 -8.05
CA ALA A 28 -10.11 11.63 -7.37
C ALA A 28 -9.40 10.64 -6.43
N ALA A 29 -10.03 9.54 -6.05
CA ALA A 29 -9.46 8.52 -5.18
C ALA A 29 -8.44 7.60 -5.88
N ARG A 30 -7.61 6.92 -5.08
CA ARG A 30 -6.72 5.84 -5.49
C ARG A 30 -7.23 4.53 -4.89
N GLU A 31 -7.20 3.46 -5.69
CA GLU A 31 -7.52 2.12 -5.20
C GLU A 31 -6.36 1.62 -4.34
N TYR A 32 -6.69 1.07 -3.18
CA TYR A 32 -5.78 0.39 -2.28
C TYR A 32 -6.12 -1.10 -2.31
N ASP A 33 -5.12 -1.91 -2.66
CA ASP A 33 -5.19 -3.36 -2.55
C ASP A 33 -4.36 -3.78 -1.33
N LYS A 34 -5.03 -4.26 -0.30
CA LYS A 34 -4.38 -4.73 0.93
C LYS A 34 -3.50 -5.96 0.71
N GLU A 35 -3.77 -6.73 -0.34
CA GLU A 35 -3.00 -7.93 -0.70
C GLU A 35 -1.82 -7.60 -1.63
N GLY A 36 -1.67 -6.35 -2.08
CA GLY A 36 -0.56 -5.92 -2.94
C GLY A 36 -0.58 -6.44 -4.38
N ASN A 37 -1.55 -7.28 -4.77
CA ASN A 37 -1.67 -7.82 -6.14
C ASN A 37 -2.49 -6.88 -7.05
N ARG A 38 -1.80 -5.86 -7.59
CA ARG A 38 -2.38 -4.83 -8.49
C ARG A 38 -2.91 -5.37 -9.82
N TRP A 39 -2.52 -6.57 -10.23
CA TRP A 39 -2.77 -7.08 -11.59
C TRP A 39 -4.09 -7.85 -11.69
N GLU A 40 -4.42 -8.65 -10.69
CA GLU A 40 -5.66 -9.43 -10.68
C GLU A 40 -6.80 -8.66 -10.03
N ARG A 41 -7.86 -8.38 -10.80
CA ARG A 41 -9.02 -7.60 -10.35
C ARG A 41 -10.27 -8.43 -10.08
N HIS A 42 -10.34 -9.66 -10.58
CA HIS A 42 -11.54 -10.49 -10.48
C HIS A 42 -11.78 -10.91 -9.02
N GLY A 43 -13.02 -10.77 -8.55
CA GLY A 43 -13.43 -11.15 -7.20
C GLY A 43 -12.94 -10.24 -6.06
N LYS A 44 -12.16 -9.19 -6.35
CA LYS A 44 -11.61 -8.30 -5.32
C LYS A 44 -12.48 -7.09 -5.05
N ARG A 45 -12.54 -6.69 -3.78
CA ARG A 45 -13.04 -5.38 -3.35
C ARG A 45 -11.85 -4.49 -3.02
N PHE A 46 -11.76 -3.36 -3.69
CA PHE A 46 -10.72 -2.36 -3.42
C PHE A 46 -11.22 -1.34 -2.41
N GLU A 47 -10.31 -0.94 -1.53
CA GLU A 47 -10.48 0.20 -0.64
C GLU A 47 -9.97 1.47 -1.34
N HIS A 48 -10.25 2.64 -0.75
CA HIS A 48 -9.94 3.92 -1.38
C HIS A 48 -9.12 4.83 -0.48
N LEU A 49 -8.19 5.55 -1.10
CA LEU A 49 -7.37 6.57 -0.48
C LEU A 49 -7.49 7.89 -1.24
N CYS A 50 -7.49 9.01 -0.52
CA CYS A 50 -7.32 10.31 -1.15
C CYS A 50 -5.87 10.45 -1.67
N LYS A 51 -5.64 11.40 -2.59
CA LYS A 51 -4.34 11.57 -3.25
C LYS A 51 -3.22 11.96 -2.28
N SER A 52 -3.52 12.64 -1.18
CA SER A 52 -2.53 13.01 -0.17
C SER A 52 -2.12 11.78 0.65
N CYS A 53 -3.09 11.04 1.22
CA CYS A 53 -2.81 9.82 1.97
C CYS A 53 -2.10 8.76 1.13
N TYR A 54 -2.51 8.57 -0.13
CA TYR A 54 -1.83 7.64 -1.02
C TYR A 54 -0.36 8.02 -1.26
N ARG A 55 -0.03 9.31 -1.39
CA ARG A 55 1.35 9.78 -1.60
C ARG A 55 2.25 9.57 -0.40
N ASN A 56 1.68 9.51 0.80
CA ASN A 56 2.43 9.29 2.04
C ASN A 56 2.56 7.80 2.39
N LEU A 57 2.00 6.88 1.58
CA LEU A 57 2.13 5.45 1.82
C LEU A 57 3.55 4.96 1.49
N CYS A 58 4.04 4.07 2.33
CA CYS A 58 5.18 3.23 2.00
C CYS A 58 4.78 2.25 0.90
N HIS A 59 5.48 2.30 -0.24
CA HIS A 59 5.28 1.39 -1.38
C HIS A 59 6.30 0.24 -1.39
N GLN A 60 7.07 0.07 -0.32
CA GLN A 60 7.99 -1.06 -0.21
C GLN A 60 7.20 -2.38 -0.17
N PRO A 61 7.70 -3.43 -0.85
CA PRO A 61 7.08 -4.74 -0.80
C PRO A 61 7.01 -5.23 0.65
N ARG A 62 5.86 -5.80 1.02
CA ARG A 62 5.61 -6.35 2.37
C ARG A 62 5.74 -7.88 2.43
N ALA A 63 6.07 -8.52 1.32
CA ALA A 63 6.23 -9.97 1.27
C ALA A 63 7.35 -10.40 2.24
N GLY A 64 7.04 -11.31 3.15
CA GLY A 64 7.98 -11.79 4.17
C GLY A 64 8.27 -10.84 5.33
N LEU A 65 7.76 -9.59 5.30
CA LEU A 65 8.01 -8.61 6.36
C LEU A 65 7.46 -9.08 7.71
N GLU A 66 6.22 -9.56 7.76
CA GLU A 66 5.61 -10.02 9.01
C GLU A 66 6.36 -11.21 9.62
N ALA A 67 6.74 -12.19 8.80
CA ALA A 67 7.52 -13.34 9.26
C ALA A 67 8.88 -12.91 9.85
N LEU A 68 9.57 -11.97 9.19
CA LEU A 68 10.82 -11.39 9.70
C LEU A 68 10.62 -10.68 11.04
N LEU A 69 9.56 -9.86 11.17
CA LEU A 69 9.30 -9.11 12.40
C LEU A 69 8.99 -10.06 13.56
N VAL A 70 8.18 -11.11 13.32
CA VAL A 70 7.86 -12.13 14.33
C VAL A 70 9.09 -12.91 14.76
N ASP A 71 9.95 -13.33 13.82
CA ASP A 71 11.20 -14.03 14.11
C ASP A 71 12.12 -13.21 15.03
N ILE A 72 12.23 -11.90 14.79
CA ILE A 72 13.02 -11.00 15.64
C ILE A 72 12.36 -10.81 17.02
N GLU A 73 11.04 -10.61 17.06
CA GLU A 73 10.27 -10.33 18.28
C GLU A 73 10.13 -11.56 19.20
N GLU A 74 10.10 -12.78 18.65
CA GLU A 74 9.93 -14.04 19.39
C GLU A 74 10.97 -14.22 20.52
N HIS A 75 12.07 -13.48 20.45
CA HIS A 75 13.13 -13.49 21.45
C HIS A 75 12.93 -12.54 22.64
N GLY A 76 11.81 -11.81 22.74
CA GLY A 76 11.53 -10.92 23.88
C GLY A 76 12.59 -9.82 24.05
N VAL A 77 13.13 -9.33 22.94
CA VAL A 77 14.24 -8.37 22.88
C VAL A 77 13.80 -6.95 23.25
N SER A 78 14.77 -6.11 23.64
CA SER A 78 14.51 -4.68 23.82
C SER A 78 14.22 -4.01 22.47
N ASN A 79 13.59 -2.84 22.49
CA ASN A 79 13.33 -2.06 21.28
C ASN A 79 14.63 -1.71 20.51
N GLU A 80 15.72 -1.42 21.23
CA GLU A 80 17.01 -1.10 20.60
C GLU A 80 17.58 -2.32 19.88
N GLU A 81 17.56 -3.49 20.52
CA GLU A 81 18.04 -4.75 19.94
C GLU A 81 17.15 -5.18 18.76
N PHE A 82 15.84 -5.01 18.86
CA PHE A 82 14.90 -5.25 17.78
C PHE A 82 15.26 -4.43 16.53
N LEU A 83 15.48 -3.12 16.70
CA LEU A 83 15.80 -2.23 15.59
C LEU A 83 17.15 -2.57 14.95
N TYR A 84 18.15 -2.94 15.76
CA TYR A 84 19.45 -3.36 15.27
C TYR A 84 19.34 -4.62 14.40
N ARG A 85 18.68 -5.67 14.89
CA ARG A 85 18.47 -6.94 14.16
C ARG A 85 17.66 -6.75 12.89
N TYR A 86 16.59 -5.95 12.97
CA TYR A 86 15.77 -5.63 11.81
C TYR A 86 16.57 -4.91 10.73
N TYR A 87 17.35 -3.90 11.11
CA TYR A 87 18.17 -3.16 10.17
C TYR A 87 19.22 -4.06 9.50
N ASP A 88 19.89 -4.91 10.26
CA ASP A 88 20.90 -5.84 9.73
C ASP A 88 20.29 -6.86 8.76
N ALA A 89 19.15 -7.46 9.13
CA ALA A 89 18.44 -8.42 8.27
C ALA A 89 17.95 -7.78 6.96
N VAL A 90 17.40 -6.56 7.02
CA VAL A 90 16.96 -5.84 5.83
C VAL A 90 18.16 -5.46 4.96
N LYS A 91 19.25 -4.94 5.54
CA LYS A 91 20.47 -4.59 4.81
C LYS A 91 21.03 -5.78 4.03
N ALA A 92 21.13 -6.94 4.68
CA ALA A 92 21.58 -8.18 4.04
C ALA A 92 20.68 -8.60 2.86
N GLN A 93 19.35 -8.42 2.97
CA GLN A 93 18.43 -8.72 1.87
C GLN A 93 18.60 -7.77 0.67
N TYR A 94 18.82 -6.47 0.90
CA TYR A 94 19.06 -5.49 -0.16
C TYR A 94 20.39 -5.75 -0.88
N GLU A 95 21.48 -5.98 -0.13
CA GLU A 95 22.79 -6.31 -0.71
C GLU A 95 22.71 -7.57 -1.58
N SER A 96 22.04 -8.62 -1.08
CA SER A 96 21.81 -9.86 -1.83
C SER A 96 20.92 -9.67 -3.07
N ALA A 97 20.03 -8.68 -3.08
CA ALA A 97 19.19 -8.36 -4.24
C ALA A 97 19.99 -7.61 -5.31
N GLU A 98 20.79 -6.61 -4.92
CA GLU A 98 21.67 -5.86 -5.83
C GLU A 98 22.71 -6.76 -6.51
N GLU A 99 23.23 -7.77 -5.81
CA GLU A 99 24.15 -8.76 -6.39
C GLU A 99 23.48 -9.65 -7.45
N ARG A 100 22.19 -9.98 -7.28
CA ARG A 100 21.42 -10.80 -8.23
C ARG A 100 20.98 -10.04 -9.47
N GLU A 101 20.95 -8.71 -9.40
CA GLU A 101 20.61 -7.82 -10.51
C GLU A 101 21.84 -7.43 -11.36
N ARG A 102 23.05 -7.81 -10.96
CA ARG A 102 24.32 -7.50 -11.63
C ARG A 102 24.72 -8.55 -12.68
#